data_AF-A0A165HBG6-F1
#
_entry.id   AF-A0A165HBG6-F1
#
_cell.length_a   1.000
_cell.length_b   1.000
_cell.length_c   1.000
_cell.angle_alpha   90.00
_cell.angle_beta   90.00
_cell.angle_gamma   90.00
#
_symmetry.space_group_name_H-M   'P 1'
#
loop_
_entity.id
_entity.type
_entity.pdbx_description
1 polymer ?
#
loop_
_entity_poly.entity_id
_entity_poly.type
_entity_poly.pdbx_seq_one_letter_code
_entity_poly.pdbx_strand_id
1 'polypeptide(L)'
;MDPASKRELLHSRCAKLLHETMRRISTLLRNRATSESQRIEDSDAAVQYSSPDTLSATSSSCSSPQCDDRWRTEQDDDSENTVHYASTNATTLSLNFRGASVSFYGRATSNGGHGLIAVDGGTPNLIAFLSDQEHETRMIFLRDALDPEMDHTLSLQALGDGEIGVDYFEISGAQTLSQ
;
A
#
# COMPACT_ATOMS: atom_id res chain seq x y z
N MET A 1 -18.87 -18.76 -52.21
CA MET A 1 -17.65 -18.10 -51.71
C MET A 1 -16.47 -18.79 -52.35
N ASP A 2 -15.79 -18.09 -53.25
CA ASP A 2 -14.69 -18.62 -54.08
C ASP A 2 -13.43 -18.93 -53.24
N PRO A 3 -12.59 -19.92 -53.61
CA PRO A 3 -11.39 -20.28 -52.86
C PRO A 3 -10.40 -19.13 -52.65
N ALA A 4 -10.33 -18.16 -53.57
CA ALA A 4 -9.50 -16.98 -53.40
C ALA A 4 -10.00 -16.10 -52.23
N SER A 5 -11.32 -15.91 -52.15
CA SER A 5 -11.97 -15.11 -51.11
C SER A 5 -11.86 -15.75 -49.71
N LYS A 6 -11.86 -17.10 -49.62
CA LYS A 6 -11.56 -17.80 -48.36
C LYS A 6 -10.10 -17.64 -47.93
N ARG A 7 -9.15 -17.71 -48.86
CA ARG A 7 -7.72 -17.51 -48.58
C ARG A 7 -7.45 -16.09 -48.07
N GLU A 8 -8.07 -15.09 -48.68
CA GLU A 8 -7.90 -13.70 -48.28
C GLU A 8 -8.45 -13.43 -46.87
N LEU A 9 -9.62 -14.00 -46.54
CA LEU A 9 -10.21 -13.89 -45.20
C LEU A 9 -9.34 -14.57 -44.13
N LEU A 10 -8.74 -15.73 -44.44
CA LEU A 10 -7.82 -16.42 -43.53
C LEU A 10 -6.54 -15.62 -43.28
N HIS A 11 -5.93 -15.04 -44.32
CA HIS A 11 -4.76 -14.19 -44.17
C HIS A 11 -5.06 -12.94 -43.33
N SER A 12 -6.21 -12.29 -43.56
CA SER A 12 -6.64 -11.11 -42.78
C SER A 12 -6.84 -11.44 -41.29
N ARG A 13 -7.45 -12.59 -40.99
CA ARG A 13 -7.65 -13.07 -39.61
C ARG A 13 -6.34 -13.41 -38.91
N CYS A 14 -5.43 -14.12 -39.58
CA CYS A 14 -4.09 -14.41 -39.03
C CYS A 14 -3.27 -13.14 -38.79
N ALA A 15 -3.33 -12.18 -39.72
CA ALA A 15 -2.63 -10.91 -39.57
C ALA A 15 -3.16 -10.12 -38.36
N LYS A 16 -4.49 -10.05 -38.16
CA LYS A 16 -5.08 -9.39 -36.98
C LYS A 16 -4.69 -10.09 -35.68
N LEU A 17 -4.76 -11.42 -35.64
CA LEU A 17 -4.40 -12.19 -34.45
C LEU A 17 -2.92 -12.02 -34.08
N LEU A 18 -2.03 -12.06 -35.08
CA LEU A 18 -0.60 -11.83 -34.88
C LEU A 18 -0.33 -10.39 -34.40
N HIS A 19 -1.00 -9.39 -34.99
CA HIS A 19 -0.85 -8.00 -34.60
C HIS A 19 -1.34 -7.73 -33.17
N GLU A 20 -2.46 -8.34 -32.78
CA GLU A 20 -2.99 -8.24 -31.42
C GLU A 20 -2.11 -8.99 -30.40
N THR A 21 -1.60 -10.16 -30.77
CA THR A 21 -0.67 -10.93 -29.94
C THR A 21 0.66 -10.19 -29.76
N MET A 22 1.21 -9.60 -30.83
CA MET A 22 2.42 -8.80 -30.74
C MET A 22 2.20 -7.51 -29.94
N ARG A 23 1.03 -6.86 -30.02
CA ARG A 23 0.70 -5.74 -29.12
C ARG A 23 0.69 -6.17 -27.66
N ARG A 24 0.04 -7.29 -27.33
CA ARG A 24 0.02 -7.83 -25.96
C ARG A 24 1.43 -8.18 -25.48
N ILE A 25 2.22 -8.85 -26.30
CA ILE A 25 3.62 -9.19 -25.97
C ILE A 25 4.48 -7.93 -25.83
N SER A 26 4.33 -6.93 -26.70
CA SER A 26 5.06 -5.65 -26.58
C SER A 26 4.61 -4.82 -25.38
N THR A 27 3.34 -4.91 -24.94
CA THR A 27 2.88 -4.32 -23.68
C THR A 27 3.52 -5.06 -22.49
N LEU A 28 3.46 -6.39 -22.49
CA LEU A 28 4.07 -7.21 -21.43
C LEU A 28 5.61 -7.06 -21.34
N LEU A 29 6.29 -6.90 -22.49
CA LEU A 29 7.74 -6.70 -22.54
C LEU A 29 8.15 -5.27 -22.18
N ARG A 30 7.30 -4.26 -22.42
CA ARG A 30 7.55 -2.87 -21.95
C ARG A 30 7.35 -2.74 -20.45
N ASN A 31 6.38 -3.44 -19.87
CA ASN A 31 6.15 -3.48 -18.42
C ASN A 31 7.25 -4.24 -17.65
N ARG A 32 8.17 -4.91 -18.36
CA ARG A 32 9.31 -5.65 -17.78
C ARG A 32 10.58 -4.82 -17.65
N ALA A 33 10.59 -3.59 -18.17
CA ALA A 33 11.67 -2.65 -17.99
C ALA A 33 11.34 -1.79 -16.75
N THR A 34 12.03 -2.09 -15.65
CA THR A 34 12.04 -1.38 -14.34
C THR A 34 10.68 -1.22 -13.65
N SER A 35 10.32 -2.17 -12.79
CA SER A 35 9.39 -1.91 -11.68
C SER A 35 10.23 -1.41 -10.50
N GLU A 36 10.53 -0.12 -10.46
CA GLU A 36 11.04 0.47 -9.21
C GLU A 36 9.88 0.52 -8.20
N SER A 37 10.13 0.04 -6.99
CA SER A 37 9.21 0.19 -5.88
C SER A 37 9.14 1.66 -5.47
N GLN A 38 7.94 2.23 -5.40
CA GLN A 38 7.73 3.56 -4.83
C GLN A 38 7.53 3.44 -3.33
N ARG A 39 8.31 4.17 -2.54
CA ARG A 39 8.04 4.36 -1.10
C ARG A 39 7.04 5.50 -0.92
N ILE A 40 6.04 5.28 -0.07
CA ILE A 40 5.08 6.28 0.40
C ILE A 40 5.27 6.36 1.91
N GLU A 41 5.76 7.51 2.39
CA GLU A 41 5.97 7.74 3.83
C GLU A 41 4.62 7.81 4.56
N ASP A 42 4.61 7.45 5.84
CA ASP A 42 3.46 7.60 6.75
C ASP A 42 2.90 9.03 6.80
N SER A 43 3.74 10.04 6.56
CA SER A 43 3.36 11.46 6.50
C SER A 43 2.85 11.93 5.13
N ASP A 44 2.88 11.08 4.10
CA ASP A 44 2.39 11.43 2.76
C ASP A 44 0.87 11.69 2.77
N ALA A 45 0.43 12.69 2.00
CA ALA A 45 -0.98 13.06 1.89
C ALA A 45 -1.89 11.95 1.31
N ALA A 46 -1.32 10.92 0.68
CA ALA A 46 -2.02 9.71 0.26
C ALA A 46 -2.47 8.84 1.45
N VAL A 47 -1.82 8.99 2.61
CA VAL A 47 -2.19 8.32 3.86
C VAL A 47 -3.20 9.19 4.63
N GLN A 48 -4.40 8.66 4.81
CA GLN A 48 -5.49 9.35 5.49
C GLN A 48 -5.80 8.67 6.82
N TYR A 49 -5.59 9.39 7.90
CA TYR A 49 -5.85 8.94 9.25
C TYR A 49 -7.27 9.33 9.70
N SER A 50 -7.97 8.43 10.40
CA SER A 50 -9.22 8.79 11.10
C SER A 50 -8.90 9.76 12.23
N SER A 51 -9.68 10.83 12.36
CA SER A 51 -9.41 11.93 13.29
C SER A 51 -8.02 12.54 13.05
N PRO A 52 -7.78 13.16 11.88
CA PRO A 52 -6.46 13.63 11.48
C PRO A 52 -5.91 14.63 12.49
N ASP A 53 -4.62 14.50 12.73
CA ASP A 53 -3.88 15.35 13.63
C ASP A 53 -3.90 16.79 13.12
N THR A 54 -4.65 17.66 13.80
CA THR A 54 -4.58 19.12 13.57
C THR A 54 -3.67 19.79 14.59
N LEU A 55 -3.00 19.00 15.43
CA LEU A 55 -2.07 19.49 16.42
C LEU A 55 -0.75 18.78 16.17
N SER A 56 0.15 19.43 15.45
CA SER A 56 1.57 19.06 15.41
C SER A 56 2.10 19.06 16.85
N ALA A 57 1.87 17.95 17.56
CA ALA A 57 2.39 17.69 18.87
C ALA A 57 3.69 16.97 18.60
N THR A 58 4.73 17.77 18.38
CA THR A 58 6.14 17.40 18.45
C THR A 58 6.53 16.90 19.85
N SER A 59 5.64 16.17 20.53
CA SER A 59 5.88 15.66 21.86
C SER A 59 5.34 14.25 21.93
N SER A 60 6.28 13.32 22.00
CA SER A 60 6.28 12.00 22.63
C SER A 60 5.66 11.94 24.05
N SER A 61 4.79 12.89 24.41
CA SER A 61 4.18 13.05 25.71
C SER A 61 2.74 13.57 25.61
N CYS A 62 1.94 13.05 24.67
CA CYS A 62 0.49 13.21 24.85
C CYS A 62 0.02 12.30 26.00
N SER A 63 -0.11 12.90 27.18
CA SER A 63 -0.60 12.27 28.41
C SER A 63 -2.04 12.65 28.75
N SER A 64 -2.74 13.29 27.80
CA SER A 64 -4.14 13.73 27.94
C SER A 64 -5.08 12.67 27.35
N PRO A 65 -6.27 12.44 27.96
CA PRO A 65 -7.32 11.55 27.41
C PRO A 65 -7.78 11.93 25.99
N GLN A 66 -7.45 13.12 25.51
CA GLN A 66 -7.75 13.55 24.14
C GLN A 66 -6.93 12.81 23.06
N CYS A 67 -5.88 12.09 23.45
CA CYS A 67 -5.10 11.24 22.55
C CYS A 67 -5.55 9.77 22.54
N ASP A 68 -6.52 9.43 23.40
CA ASP A 68 -7.09 8.08 23.48
C ASP A 68 -8.02 7.76 22.30
N ASP A 69 -8.23 8.65 21.32
CA ASP A 69 -9.03 8.38 20.11
C ASP A 69 -8.30 8.80 18.81
N ARG A 70 -6.96 8.93 18.85
CA ARG A 70 -6.19 9.60 17.79
C ARG A 70 -4.92 8.86 17.38
N TRP A 71 -4.48 9.16 16.16
CA TRP A 71 -3.11 8.90 15.74
C TRP A 71 -2.17 9.93 16.38
N ARG A 72 -1.00 9.48 16.82
CA ARG A 72 0.10 10.31 17.35
C ARG A 72 1.30 10.18 16.43
N THR A 73 2.04 11.26 16.20
CA THR A 73 3.28 11.22 15.42
C THR A 73 4.47 11.33 16.35
N GLU A 74 5.44 10.43 16.22
CA GLU A 74 6.78 10.63 16.77
C GLU A 74 7.70 11.05 15.63
N GLN A 75 8.37 12.19 15.82
CA GLN A 75 9.44 12.66 14.95
C GLN A 75 10.77 12.20 15.56
N ASP A 76 11.64 11.64 14.74
CA ASP A 76 13.05 11.49 15.12
C ASP A 76 13.73 12.87 14.99
N ASP A 77 14.38 13.32 16.07
CA ASP A 77 14.88 14.71 16.24
C ASP A 77 15.85 15.15 15.12
N ASP A 78 16.44 14.18 14.40
CA ASP A 78 17.46 14.41 13.37
C ASP A 78 17.08 13.86 11.96
N SER A 79 15.88 13.29 11.77
CA SER A 79 15.44 12.80 10.46
C SER A 79 14.03 13.28 10.08
N GLU A 80 13.79 13.52 8.78
CA GLU A 80 12.43 13.75 8.27
C GLU A 80 11.54 12.48 8.38
N ASN A 81 12.03 11.42 9.05
CA ASN A 81 11.30 10.18 9.26
C ASN A 81 10.38 10.31 10.48
N THR A 82 9.13 9.93 10.28
CA THR A 82 8.13 9.87 11.34
C THR A 82 7.63 8.45 11.53
N VAL A 83 7.03 8.20 12.69
CA VAL A 83 6.17 7.02 12.87
C VAL A 83 4.84 7.50 13.44
N HIS A 84 3.73 7.04 12.85
CA HIS A 84 2.39 7.29 13.35
C HIS A 84 1.88 6.12 14.18
N TYR A 85 1.42 6.41 15.41
CA TYR A 85 0.97 5.42 16.37
C TYR A 85 -0.50 5.54 16.70
N ALA A 86 -1.14 4.40 16.94
CA ALA A 86 -2.46 4.31 17.55
C ALA A 86 -2.52 3.16 18.54
N SER A 87 -3.25 3.34 19.65
CA SER A 87 -3.47 2.31 20.66
C SER A 87 -4.95 2.13 21.00
N THR A 88 -5.84 2.77 20.24
CA THR A 88 -7.27 2.80 20.51
C THR A 88 -8.01 1.95 19.52
N ASN A 89 -8.96 1.17 20.04
CA ASN A 89 -9.83 0.36 19.22
C ASN A 89 -10.60 1.23 18.21
N ALA A 90 -10.75 0.71 17.00
CA ALA A 90 -11.46 1.35 15.90
C ALA A 90 -10.83 2.62 15.30
N THR A 91 -9.65 3.04 15.76
CA THR A 91 -8.83 4.02 15.04
C THR A 91 -8.35 3.43 13.71
N THR A 92 -8.53 4.14 12.61
CA THR A 92 -8.23 3.65 11.25
C THR A 92 -7.27 4.54 10.48
N LEU A 93 -6.58 3.96 9.49
CA LEU A 93 -6.01 4.71 8.37
C LEU A 93 -6.44 4.10 7.04
N SER A 94 -6.33 4.87 5.97
CA SER A 94 -6.46 4.40 4.60
C SER A 94 -5.35 4.96 3.72
N LEU A 95 -4.80 4.11 2.84
CA LEU A 95 -3.86 4.50 1.80
C LEU A 95 -4.49 4.18 0.44
N ASN A 96 -4.57 5.20 -0.43
CA ASN A 96 -4.88 4.99 -1.84
C ASN A 96 -3.59 4.89 -2.64
N PHE A 97 -3.47 3.84 -3.45
CA PHE A 97 -2.28 3.59 -4.26
C PHE A 97 -2.67 2.94 -5.58
N ARG A 98 -1.78 3.04 -6.58
CA ARG A 98 -1.94 2.32 -7.85
C ARG A 98 -0.76 1.40 -8.04
N GLY A 99 -1.00 0.10 -8.07
CA GLY A 99 0.08 -0.84 -8.22
C GLY A 99 -0.23 -2.32 -8.11
N ALA A 100 0.77 -3.15 -8.42
CA ALA A 100 0.61 -4.61 -8.39
C ALA A 100 0.80 -5.20 -6.99
N SER A 101 1.35 -4.44 -6.06
CA SER A 101 1.55 -4.86 -4.67
C SER A 101 1.71 -3.67 -3.73
N VAL A 102 1.43 -3.92 -2.46
CA VAL A 102 1.72 -3.04 -1.33
C VAL A 102 2.35 -3.84 -0.19
N SER A 103 3.53 -3.43 0.23
CA SER A 103 4.15 -3.84 1.50
C SER A 103 3.93 -2.73 2.53
N PHE A 104 3.60 -3.10 3.75
CA PHE A 104 3.46 -2.17 4.86
C PHE A 104 4.53 -2.45 5.91
N TYR A 105 5.29 -1.41 6.25
CA TYR A 105 6.33 -1.42 7.26
C TYR A 105 5.94 -0.55 8.45
N GLY A 106 6.26 -1.04 9.63
CA GLY A 106 5.92 -0.38 10.88
C GLY A 106 6.83 -0.79 12.02
N ARG A 107 6.69 -0.11 13.15
CA ARG A 107 7.44 -0.40 14.37
C ARG A 107 6.84 -1.61 15.08
N ALA A 108 7.69 -2.53 15.52
CA ALA A 108 7.28 -3.70 16.28
C ALA A 108 8.03 -3.80 17.62
N THR A 109 7.28 -3.99 18.71
CA THR A 109 7.79 -3.88 20.08
C THR A 109 7.11 -4.88 21.01
N SER A 110 7.58 -4.99 22.25
CA SER A 110 6.99 -5.90 23.25
C SER A 110 5.61 -5.46 23.77
N ASN A 111 5.23 -4.20 23.57
CA ASN A 111 3.91 -3.64 23.84
C ASN A 111 3.05 -3.50 22.57
N GLY A 112 3.49 -4.07 21.44
CA GLY A 112 2.79 -4.01 20.17
C GLY A 112 1.43 -4.72 20.23
N GLY A 113 0.41 -4.07 19.68
CA GLY A 113 -0.96 -4.58 19.61
C GLY A 113 -1.26 -5.27 18.28
N HIS A 114 -2.56 -5.38 18.00
CA HIS A 114 -3.07 -5.95 16.78
C HIS A 114 -3.87 -4.96 15.94
N GLY A 115 -3.90 -5.22 14.64
CA GLY A 115 -4.73 -4.50 13.69
C GLY A 115 -5.45 -5.44 12.71
N LEU A 116 -6.53 -4.93 12.13
CA LEU A 116 -7.22 -5.56 11.00
C LEU A 116 -6.86 -4.79 9.73
N ILE A 117 -6.24 -5.47 8.77
CA ILE A 117 -5.81 -4.87 7.50
C ILE A 117 -6.51 -5.51 6.31
N ALA A 118 -7.02 -4.69 5.40
CA ALA A 118 -7.71 -5.14 4.19
C ALA A 118 -7.31 -4.28 2.99
N VAL A 119 -7.30 -4.89 1.80
CA VAL A 119 -7.15 -4.20 0.52
C VAL A 119 -8.46 -4.33 -0.26
N ASP A 120 -8.91 -3.23 -0.85
CA ASP A 120 -10.12 -3.11 -1.68
C ASP A 120 -11.41 -3.59 -1.00
N GLY A 121 -11.53 -3.39 0.32
CA GLY A 121 -12.68 -3.85 1.11
C GLY A 121 -12.81 -5.38 1.19
N GLY A 122 -11.75 -6.12 0.85
CA GLY A 122 -11.70 -7.57 1.00
C GLY A 122 -11.73 -8.04 2.45
N THR A 123 -11.63 -9.36 2.66
CA THR A 123 -11.59 -9.95 4.00
C THR A 123 -10.40 -9.41 4.81
N PRO A 124 -10.63 -8.82 6.00
CA PRO A 124 -9.53 -8.33 6.83
C PRO A 124 -8.62 -9.44 7.34
N ASN A 125 -7.31 -9.17 7.37
CA ASN A 125 -6.29 -10.01 7.99
C ASN A 125 -5.93 -9.43 9.35
N LEU A 126 -5.82 -10.30 10.36
CA LEU A 126 -5.25 -9.93 11.64
C LEU A 126 -3.73 -9.83 11.51
N ILE A 127 -3.16 -8.67 11.83
CA ILE A 127 -1.72 -8.43 11.86
C ILE A 127 -1.28 -8.06 13.27
N ALA A 128 -0.02 -8.38 13.61
CA ALA A 128 0.55 -8.13 14.92
C ALA A 128 1.77 -7.21 14.79
N PHE A 129 1.86 -6.25 15.72
CA PHE A 129 3.01 -5.38 15.91
C PHE A 129 3.87 -5.84 17.09
N LEU A 130 3.58 -7.03 17.61
CA LEU A 130 4.27 -7.62 18.75
C LEU A 130 5.63 -8.22 18.35
N SER A 131 6.66 -7.90 19.12
CA SER A 131 8.02 -8.44 18.97
C SER A 131 8.76 -8.45 20.30
N ASP A 132 9.57 -9.48 20.54
CA ASP A 132 10.45 -9.58 21.72
C ASP A 132 11.68 -8.68 21.63
N GLN A 133 12.09 -8.34 20.41
CA GLN A 133 13.05 -7.27 20.12
C GLN A 133 12.35 -6.07 19.50
N GLU A 134 12.79 -4.88 19.89
CA GLU A 134 12.33 -3.64 19.29
C GLU A 134 12.89 -3.49 17.88
N HIS A 135 11.99 -3.27 16.92
CA HIS A 135 12.30 -2.97 15.53
C HIS A 135 11.65 -1.65 15.17
N GLU A 136 12.46 -0.63 14.87
CA GLU A 136 11.99 0.66 14.37
C GLU A 136 11.23 0.48 13.04
N THR A 137 11.72 -0.41 12.17
CA THR A 137 11.10 -0.75 10.90
C THR A 137 11.07 -2.25 10.69
N ARG A 138 9.89 -2.81 10.45
CA ARG A 138 9.68 -4.22 10.07
C ARG A 138 8.51 -4.35 9.10
N MET A 139 8.62 -5.24 8.11
CA MET A 139 7.48 -5.58 7.26
C MET A 139 6.41 -6.29 8.09
N ILE A 140 5.23 -5.68 8.18
CA ILE A 140 4.08 -6.20 8.94
C ILE A 140 3.11 -6.92 8.00
N PHE A 141 2.98 -6.46 6.77
CA PHE A 141 2.02 -6.98 5.81
C PHE A 141 2.53 -6.87 4.37
N LEU A 142 2.11 -7.82 3.53
CA LEU A 142 2.29 -7.80 2.09
C LEU A 142 0.98 -8.21 1.43
N ARG A 143 0.56 -7.42 0.44
CA ARG A 143 -0.43 -7.83 -0.56
C ARG A 143 0.19 -7.71 -1.94
N ASP A 144 0.18 -8.81 -2.68
CA ASP A 144 0.65 -8.88 -4.07
C ASP A 144 -0.48 -9.32 -5.02
N ALA A 145 -0.11 -9.50 -6.29
CA ALA A 145 -1.00 -9.94 -7.37
C ALA A 145 -2.24 -9.05 -7.55
N LEU A 146 -2.09 -7.75 -7.29
CA LEU A 146 -3.09 -6.73 -7.58
C LEU A 146 -3.01 -6.32 -9.06
N ASP A 147 -4.05 -5.64 -9.56
CA ASP A 147 -4.07 -5.15 -10.94
C ASP A 147 -3.28 -3.84 -11.03
N PRO A 148 -2.11 -3.82 -11.70
CA PRO A 148 -1.27 -2.61 -11.78
C PRO A 148 -1.97 -1.42 -12.45
N GLU A 149 -3.05 -1.65 -13.21
CA GLU A 149 -3.76 -0.60 -13.92
C GLU A 149 -4.90 0.03 -13.12
N MET A 150 -5.22 -0.49 -11.93
CA MET A 150 -6.31 0.00 -11.08
C MET A 150 -5.81 0.77 -9.85
N ASP A 151 -6.64 1.69 -9.37
CA ASP A 151 -6.48 2.28 -8.04
C ASP A 151 -6.97 1.28 -7.00
N HIS A 152 -6.19 1.15 -5.92
CA HIS A 152 -6.42 0.27 -4.79
C HIS A 152 -6.50 1.08 -3.50
N THR A 153 -7.20 0.52 -2.51
CA THR A 153 -7.27 1.11 -1.17
C THR A 153 -6.87 0.08 -0.12
N LEU A 154 -5.79 0.36 0.60
CA LEU A 154 -5.45 -0.33 1.84
C LEU A 154 -6.15 0.37 3.01
N SER A 155 -6.77 -0.41 3.89
CA SER A 155 -7.35 0.06 5.14
C SER A 155 -6.75 -0.71 6.30
N LEU A 156 -6.48 -0.02 7.40
CA LEU A 156 -5.98 -0.59 8.64
C LEU A 156 -6.82 -0.06 9.80
N GLN A 157 -7.21 -0.93 10.71
CA GLN A 157 -7.93 -0.61 11.94
C GLN A 157 -7.18 -1.16 13.16
N ALA A 158 -6.89 -0.32 14.15
CA ALA A 158 -6.36 -0.74 15.44
C ALA A 158 -7.43 -1.47 16.28
N LEU A 159 -7.02 -2.51 17.02
CA LEU A 159 -7.91 -3.25 17.92
C LEU A 159 -7.87 -2.78 19.38
N GLY A 160 -6.93 -1.90 19.73
CA GLY A 160 -6.84 -1.27 21.04
C GLY A 160 -6.35 -2.18 22.17
N ASP A 161 -5.65 -3.27 21.84
CA ASP A 161 -5.04 -4.21 22.77
C ASP A 161 -3.51 -4.04 22.92
N GLY A 162 -2.99 -2.96 22.34
CA GLY A 162 -1.58 -2.56 22.34
C GLY A 162 -1.36 -1.46 21.30
N GLU A 163 -0.13 -1.03 21.14
CA GLU A 163 0.21 0.04 20.18
C GLU A 163 0.49 -0.54 18.78
N ILE A 164 -0.03 0.13 17.74
CA ILE A 164 0.36 -0.11 16.35
C ILE A 164 1.18 1.09 15.87
N GLY A 165 2.27 0.87 15.14
CA GLY A 165 3.15 1.93 14.63
C GLY A 165 3.34 1.82 13.12
N VAL A 166 3.09 2.90 12.40
CA VAL A 166 3.10 2.98 10.93
C VAL A 166 4.28 3.84 10.50
N ASP A 167 5.17 3.29 9.68
CA ASP A 167 6.42 3.94 9.23
C ASP A 167 6.32 4.28 7.73
N TYR A 168 6.21 3.28 6.86
CA TYR A 168 6.02 3.55 5.43
C TYR A 168 5.38 2.38 4.69
N PHE A 169 5.03 2.64 3.44
CA PHE A 169 4.53 1.66 2.49
C PHE A 169 5.44 1.58 1.28
N GLU A 170 5.60 0.39 0.71
CA GLU A 170 6.27 0.20 -0.59
C GLU A 170 5.28 -0.35 -1.60
N ILE A 171 5.11 0.36 -2.71
CA ILE A 171 4.25 -0.03 -3.82
C ILE A 171 5.13 -0.53 -4.97
N SER A 172 4.94 -1.77 -5.41
CA SER A 172 5.68 -2.31 -6.57
C SER A 172 4.76 -2.57 -7.77
N GLY A 173 5.17 -2.08 -8.95
CA GLY A 173 4.32 -1.86 -10.14
C GLY A 173 3.24 -0.81 -9.83
N ALA A 174 2.75 0.10 -10.68
CA ALA A 174 3.01 0.44 -12.07
C ALA A 174 3.83 1.72 -12.20
N GLN A 175 4.77 1.79 -13.16
CA GLN A 175 5.42 3.05 -13.54
C GLN A 175 4.48 3.91 -14.38
N THR A 176 4.46 5.20 -14.05
CA THR A 176 3.77 6.30 -14.72
C THR A 176 4.12 6.35 -16.20
N LEU A 177 3.11 6.49 -17.08
CA LEU A 177 3.33 7.02 -18.42
C LEU A 177 3.87 8.45 -18.27
N SER A 178 5.19 8.64 -18.44
CA SER A 178 5.72 9.97 -18.71
C SER A 178 5.14 10.44 -20.04
N GLN A 179 4.44 11.57 -20.01
CA GLN A 179 3.87 12.26 -21.16
C GLN A 179 4.93 12.64 -22.20
#